data_AF-A0A328M6Q6-F1
#
_entry.id   AF-A0A328M6Q6-F1
#
_cell.length_a   1.000
_cell.length_b   1.000
_cell.length_c   1.000
_cell.angle_alpha   90.00
_cell.angle_beta   90.00
_cell.angle_gamma   90.00
#
_symmetry.space_group_name_H-M   'P 1'
#
loop_
_entity.id
_entity.type
_entity.pdbx_description
1 polymer ?
#
loop_
_entity_poly.entity_id
_entity_poly.type
_entity_poly.pdbx_seq_one_letter_code
_entity_poly.pdbx_strand_id
1 'polypeptide(L)'
;MTIGKRTGFICLFLFSLVACSQPNSAIDKKNDVVAKGAEISNLDKFEKFIWNVEQGKVDKIRIVQYTHEGEPVFQTLEHSEKDILYVLDNRQDQFAGDHKGLHKDSCKRIVKEQRESETVYRLIDCTNENGRNGYDLLYVLKK
;
A
#
# COMPACT_ATOMS: atom_id res chain seq x y z
N MET A 1 62.34 24.50 19.43
CA MET A 1 62.21 23.18 18.76
C MET A 1 60.84 22.63 19.12
N THR A 2 60.04 22.42 18.08
CA THR A 2 58.61 22.05 18.07
C THR A 2 58.32 20.70 18.70
N ILE A 3 57.09 20.49 19.19
CA ILE A 3 56.15 19.46 18.69
C ILE A 3 54.91 19.43 19.61
N GLY A 4 53.78 19.81 19.04
CA GLY A 4 52.47 19.66 19.67
C GLY A 4 51.91 18.25 19.50
N LYS A 5 51.03 17.85 20.41
CA LYS A 5 50.14 16.69 20.24
C LYS A 5 48.72 17.15 20.50
N ARG A 6 48.04 17.59 19.43
CA ARG A 6 46.58 17.70 19.42
C ARG A 6 46.03 16.29 19.21
N THR A 7 45.45 15.73 20.27
CA THR A 7 44.62 14.53 20.20
C THR A 7 43.40 14.82 19.33
N GLY A 8 43.44 14.32 18.09
CA GLY A 8 42.33 14.43 17.15
C GLY A 8 41.19 13.52 17.58
N PHE A 9 40.06 14.11 17.94
CA PHE A 9 38.78 13.41 18.02
C PHE A 9 38.34 13.09 16.59
N ILE A 10 38.53 11.84 16.16
CA ILE A 10 37.94 11.33 14.92
C ILE A 10 36.48 10.99 15.24
N CYS A 11 35.58 11.96 15.02
CA CYS A 11 34.16 11.66 14.90
C CYS A 11 33.95 10.91 13.59
N LEU A 12 33.92 9.57 13.67
CA LEU A 12 33.33 8.73 12.63
C LEU A 12 31.84 9.08 12.54
N PHE A 13 31.50 10.03 11.67
CA PHE A 13 30.15 10.19 11.16
C PHE A 13 29.83 8.95 10.31
N LEU A 14 29.25 7.94 10.95
CA LEU A 14 28.50 6.89 10.27
C LEU A 14 27.32 7.59 9.58
N PHE A 15 27.50 7.93 8.30
CA PHE A 15 26.40 8.29 7.42
C PHE A 15 25.53 7.05 7.28
N SER A 16 24.53 6.94 8.15
CA SER A 16 23.39 6.05 7.97
C SER A 16 22.77 6.41 6.63
N LEU A 17 23.10 5.66 5.60
CA LEU A 17 22.43 5.72 4.31
C LEU A 17 20.99 5.27 4.56
N VAL A 18 20.14 6.21 4.95
CA VAL A 18 18.69 6.03 4.91
C VAL A 18 18.34 5.99 3.44
N ALA A 19 18.36 4.79 2.86
CA ALA A 19 17.85 4.55 1.53
C ALA A 19 16.33 4.79 1.57
N CYS A 20 15.91 6.00 1.20
CA CYS A 20 14.52 6.27 0.88
C CYS A 20 14.16 5.44 -0.35
N SER A 21 13.62 4.23 -0.15
CA SER A 21 13.08 3.43 -1.24
C SER A 21 11.91 4.19 -1.86
N GLN A 22 12.07 4.72 -3.07
CA GLN A 22 10.92 5.23 -3.80
C GLN A 22 9.94 4.07 -4.08
N PRO A 23 8.62 4.32 -4.05
CA PRO A 23 7.65 3.31 -4.47
C PRO A 23 7.99 2.89 -5.91
N ASN A 24 8.35 1.62 -6.08
CA ASN A 24 8.67 1.08 -7.41
C ASN A 24 7.38 0.97 -8.22
N SER A 25 7.30 1.68 -9.35
CA SER A 25 6.16 1.63 -10.26
C SER A 25 6.11 0.40 -11.16
N ALA A 26 7.15 -0.43 -11.14
CA ALA A 26 7.14 -1.70 -11.87
C ALA A 26 6.10 -2.66 -11.25
N ILE A 27 5.18 -3.14 -12.08
CA ILE A 27 4.17 -4.12 -11.72
C ILE A 27 4.83 -5.51 -11.74
N ASP A 28 4.84 -6.17 -10.59
CA ASP A 28 5.25 -7.57 -10.46
C ASP A 28 4.04 -8.46 -10.72
N LYS A 29 3.86 -8.90 -11.97
CA LYS A 29 2.73 -9.74 -12.38
C LYS A 29 2.61 -11.05 -11.61
N LYS A 30 3.67 -11.52 -10.92
CA LYS A 30 3.63 -12.76 -10.13
C LYS A 30 3.20 -12.52 -8.68
N ASN A 31 3.33 -11.31 -8.16
CA ASN A 31 3.11 -11.02 -6.74
C ASN A 31 2.08 -9.93 -6.47
N ASP A 32 1.96 -8.95 -7.36
CA ASP A 32 0.93 -7.92 -7.26
C ASP A 32 -0.44 -8.52 -7.60
N VAL A 33 -1.44 -8.09 -6.85
CA VAL A 33 -2.84 -8.36 -7.17
C VAL A 33 -3.24 -7.37 -8.25
N VAL A 34 -3.41 -7.83 -9.50
CA VAL A 34 -3.72 -6.94 -10.61
C VAL A 34 -5.20 -7.06 -10.95
N ALA A 35 -5.94 -5.96 -10.78
CA ALA A 35 -7.34 -5.82 -11.11
C ALA A 35 -7.50 -4.95 -12.36
N LYS A 36 -8.08 -5.52 -13.42
CA LYS A 36 -8.35 -4.83 -14.68
C LYS A 36 -9.79 -5.12 -15.11
N GLY A 37 -10.68 -4.16 -14.86
CA GLY A 37 -12.12 -4.38 -15.02
C GLY A 37 -12.59 -5.52 -14.10
N ALA A 38 -13.26 -6.52 -14.68
CA ALA A 38 -13.76 -7.70 -13.96
C ALA A 38 -12.69 -8.77 -13.68
N GLU A 39 -11.51 -8.67 -14.31
CA GLU A 39 -10.46 -9.67 -14.18
C GLU A 39 -9.53 -9.32 -13.01
N ILE A 40 -9.31 -10.28 -12.13
CA ILE A 40 -8.36 -10.17 -11.02
C ILE A 40 -7.37 -11.34 -11.09
N SER A 41 -6.09 -11.01 -11.14
CA SER A 41 -4.99 -11.98 -11.04
C SER A 41 -4.40 -11.99 -9.63
N ASN A 42 -3.87 -13.14 -9.22
CA ASN A 42 -3.30 -13.36 -7.89
C ASN A 42 -4.27 -13.09 -6.73
N LEU A 43 -5.57 -13.33 -6.93
CA LEU A 43 -6.60 -13.16 -5.90
C LEU A 43 -6.31 -14.04 -4.65
N ASP A 44 -5.71 -15.21 -4.86
CA ASP A 44 -5.27 -16.11 -3.78
C ASP A 44 -4.27 -15.44 -2.83
N LYS A 45 -3.40 -14.55 -3.33
CA LYS A 45 -2.47 -13.79 -2.49
C LYS A 45 -3.18 -12.74 -1.66
N PHE A 46 -4.20 -12.10 -2.24
CA PHE A 46 -5.05 -11.18 -1.49
C PHE A 46 -5.81 -11.91 -0.38
N GLU A 47 -6.44 -13.04 -0.69
CA GLU A 47 -7.13 -13.87 0.31
C GLU A 47 -6.18 -14.35 1.41
N LYS A 48 -4.95 -14.71 1.05
CA LYS A 48 -3.91 -15.07 2.02
C LYS A 48 -3.55 -13.88 2.93
N PHE A 49 -3.43 -12.69 2.38
CA PHE A 49 -3.21 -11.46 3.14
C PHE A 49 -4.35 -11.20 4.12
N ILE A 50 -5.62 -11.31 3.69
CA ILE A 50 -6.79 -11.17 4.58
C ILE A 50 -6.72 -12.18 5.73
N TRP A 51 -6.43 -13.44 5.42
CA TRP A 51 -6.23 -14.46 6.46
C TRP A 51 -5.11 -14.08 7.43
N ASN A 52 -3.98 -13.58 6.94
CA ASN A 52 -2.88 -13.16 7.80
C ASN A 52 -3.27 -11.97 8.70
N VAL A 53 -4.04 -11.00 8.19
CA VAL A 53 -4.62 -9.90 8.97
C VAL A 53 -5.51 -10.43 10.09
N GLU A 54 -6.43 -11.35 9.79
CA GLU A 54 -7.33 -11.96 10.78
C GLU A 54 -6.56 -12.73 11.88
N GLN A 55 -5.39 -13.27 11.54
CA GLN A 55 -4.51 -13.97 12.48
C GLN A 55 -3.53 -13.02 13.22
N GLY A 56 -3.61 -11.70 13.03
CA GLY A 56 -2.70 -10.74 13.67
C GLY A 56 -1.27 -10.80 13.12
N LYS A 57 -1.05 -11.38 11.93
CA LYS A 57 0.29 -11.56 11.36
C LYS A 57 0.69 -10.34 10.56
N VAL A 58 1.94 -9.91 10.75
CA VAL A 58 2.57 -8.90 9.90
C VAL A 58 2.63 -9.43 8.48
N ASP A 59 2.04 -8.68 7.54
CA ASP A 59 2.02 -9.03 6.13
C ASP A 59 1.86 -7.77 5.27
N LYS A 60 2.19 -7.89 3.98
CA LYS A 60 2.14 -6.80 3.02
C LYS A 60 1.64 -7.28 1.68
N ILE A 61 0.68 -6.56 1.13
CA ILE A 61 0.17 -6.81 -0.22
C ILE A 61 0.12 -5.51 -1.01
N ARG A 62 0.32 -5.63 -2.33
CA ARG A 62 0.13 -4.53 -3.27
C ARG A 62 -0.91 -4.91 -4.29
N ILE A 63 -1.88 -4.03 -4.45
CA ILE A 63 -2.97 -4.12 -5.41
C ILE A 63 -2.70 -3.06 -6.48
N VAL A 64 -2.79 -3.47 -7.75
CA VAL A 64 -2.69 -2.60 -8.91
C VAL A 64 -4.05 -2.59 -9.58
N GLN A 65 -4.77 -1.47 -9.45
CA GLN A 65 -6.06 -1.29 -10.05
C GLN A 65 -5.93 -0.40 -11.27
N TYR A 66 -6.36 -0.89 -12.42
CA TYR A 66 -6.40 -0.09 -13.63
C TYR A 66 -7.62 0.84 -13.63
N THR A 67 -7.42 2.11 -13.98
CA THR A 67 -8.49 3.05 -14.32
C THR A 67 -9.26 2.57 -15.56
N HIS A 68 -10.38 3.22 -15.85
CA HIS A 68 -11.13 2.96 -17.08
C HIS A 68 -10.31 3.32 -18.33
N GLU A 69 -9.45 4.34 -18.21
CA GLU A 69 -8.55 4.84 -19.25
C GLU A 69 -7.27 3.99 -19.41
N GLY A 70 -6.97 3.13 -18.43
CA GLY A 70 -5.92 2.12 -18.52
C GLY A 70 -4.61 2.45 -17.81
N GLU A 71 -4.58 3.48 -16.97
CA GLU A 71 -3.47 3.79 -16.07
C GLU A 71 -3.56 2.99 -14.77
N PRO A 72 -2.43 2.55 -14.19
CA PRO A 72 -2.43 1.85 -12.92
C PRO A 72 -2.50 2.83 -11.74
N VAL A 73 -3.32 2.47 -10.77
CA VAL A 73 -3.38 3.04 -9.43
C VAL A 73 -2.88 1.98 -8.45
N PHE A 74 -1.89 2.32 -7.64
CA PHE A 74 -1.27 1.39 -6.71
C PHE A 74 -1.85 1.59 -5.31
N GLN A 75 -2.35 0.51 -4.72
CA GLN A 75 -2.78 0.45 -3.33
C GLN A 75 -1.88 -0.53 -2.58
N THR A 76 -1.10 -0.05 -1.62
CA THR A 76 -0.25 -0.92 -0.78
C THR A 76 -0.83 -0.99 0.62
N LEU A 77 -1.03 -2.22 1.11
CA LEU A 77 -1.48 -2.50 2.47
C LEU A 77 -0.35 -3.15 3.23
N GLU A 78 -0.02 -2.61 4.38
CA GLU A 78 0.96 -3.19 5.31
C GLU A 78 0.28 -3.36 6.66
N HIS A 79 -0.02 -4.60 7.00
CA HIS A 79 -0.60 -4.94 8.29
C HIS A 79 0.52 -5.08 9.32
N SER A 80 0.39 -4.31 10.40
CA SER A 80 1.15 -4.49 11.63
C SER A 80 0.42 -5.46 12.55
N GLU A 81 0.63 -5.44 13.87
CA GLU A 81 -0.16 -6.29 14.78
C GLU A 81 -1.60 -5.79 14.98
N LYS A 82 -1.86 -4.49 14.76
CA LYS A 82 -3.14 -3.84 15.13
C LYS A 82 -3.74 -2.97 14.03
N ASP A 83 -2.87 -2.36 13.22
CA ASP A 83 -3.24 -1.36 12.24
C ASP A 83 -2.79 -1.77 10.84
N ILE A 84 -3.50 -1.29 9.84
CA ILE A 84 -3.20 -1.45 8.42
C ILE A 84 -2.77 -0.09 7.90
N LEU A 85 -1.49 0.04 7.58
CA LEU A 85 -0.99 1.20 6.85
C LEU A 85 -1.42 1.07 5.38
N TYR A 86 -2.19 2.04 4.93
CA TYR A 86 -2.66 2.17 3.57
C TYR A 86 -1.84 3.23 2.83
N VAL A 87 -1.37 2.90 1.64
CA VAL A 87 -0.71 3.85 0.73
C VAL A 87 -1.37 3.78 -0.64
N LEU A 88 -1.95 4.89 -1.07
CA LEU A 88 -2.47 5.10 -2.42
C LEU A 88 -1.46 5.91 -3.23
N ASP A 89 -1.05 5.38 -4.38
CA ASP A 89 -0.23 6.09 -5.37
C ASP A 89 -0.96 6.09 -6.71
N ASN A 90 -1.57 7.22 -7.03
CA ASN A 90 -2.23 7.48 -8.31
C ASN A 90 -1.43 8.47 -9.17
N ARG A 91 -0.11 8.59 -8.96
CA ARG A 91 0.73 9.53 -9.75
C ARG A 91 0.77 9.21 -11.24
N GLN A 92 0.43 7.98 -11.63
CA GLN A 92 0.35 7.57 -13.03
C GLN A 92 -1.02 7.87 -13.67
N ASP A 93 -2.07 8.04 -12.86
CA ASP A 93 -3.39 8.41 -13.34
C ASP A 93 -3.36 9.86 -13.86
N GLN A 94 -3.61 10.03 -15.16
CA GLN A 94 -3.61 11.34 -15.82
C GLN A 94 -4.85 12.17 -15.48
N PHE A 95 -5.92 11.52 -15.00
CA PHE A 95 -7.24 12.10 -14.75
C PHE A 95 -7.56 12.24 -13.25
N ALA A 96 -6.62 11.91 -12.36
CA ALA A 96 -6.77 12.01 -10.90
C ALA A 96 -7.04 13.44 -10.35
N GLY A 97 -6.90 14.48 -11.17
CA GLY A 97 -7.14 15.88 -10.79
C GLY A 97 -6.32 16.33 -9.57
N ASP A 98 -6.92 17.16 -8.71
CA ASP A 98 -6.26 17.71 -7.50
C ASP A 98 -5.90 16.65 -6.45
N HIS A 99 -6.49 15.45 -6.56
CA HIS A 99 -6.21 14.33 -5.67
C HIS A 99 -5.07 13.45 -6.20
N LYS A 100 -4.35 13.88 -7.23
CA LYS A 100 -3.19 13.18 -7.75
C LYS A 100 -2.01 13.27 -6.79
N GLY A 101 -1.40 12.14 -6.45
CA GLY A 101 -0.26 12.10 -5.56
C GLY A 101 -0.10 10.79 -4.81
N LEU A 102 0.60 10.90 -3.68
CA LEU A 102 0.79 9.81 -2.73
C LEU A 102 -0.03 10.14 -1.48
N HIS A 103 -1.01 9.30 -1.16
CA HIS A 103 -1.83 9.43 0.03
C HIS A 103 -1.56 8.29 0.98
N LYS A 104 -1.57 8.59 2.28
CA LYS A 104 -1.37 7.59 3.33
C LYS A 104 -2.48 7.69 4.35
N ASP A 105 -2.91 6.54 4.82
CA ASP A 105 -3.84 6.45 5.95
C ASP A 105 -3.51 5.25 6.83
N SER A 106 -4.04 5.24 8.04
CA SER A 106 -3.98 4.11 8.95
C SER A 106 -5.41 3.67 9.24
N CYS A 107 -5.73 2.44 8.86
CA CYS A 107 -7.04 1.81 9.03
C CYS A 107 -6.98 0.66 10.03
N LYS A 108 -8.10 0.28 10.66
CA LYS A 108 -8.10 -0.82 11.63
C LYS A 108 -8.49 -2.17 11.04
N ARG A 109 -9.37 -2.18 10.03
CA ARG A 109 -10.04 -3.42 9.60
C ARG A 109 -10.23 -3.46 8.09
N ILE A 110 -10.33 -4.68 7.58
CA ILE A 110 -10.87 -4.98 6.25
C ILE A 110 -12.21 -5.67 6.45
N VAL A 111 -13.23 -5.20 5.74
CA VAL A 111 -14.55 -5.83 5.69
C VAL A 111 -14.80 -6.42 4.31
N LYS A 112 -15.51 -7.55 4.32
CA LYS A 112 -16.01 -8.23 3.12
C LYS A 112 -17.52 -8.01 3.04
N GLU A 113 -17.95 -7.19 2.10
CA GLU A 113 -19.36 -6.90 1.84
C GLU A 113 -19.87 -7.81 0.71
N GLN A 114 -20.84 -8.66 1.02
CA GLN A 114 -21.52 -9.50 0.03
C GLN A 114 -22.67 -8.71 -0.60
N ARG A 115 -22.61 -8.49 -1.90
CA ARG A 115 -23.68 -7.88 -2.70
C ARG A 115 -24.32 -8.92 -3.61
N GLU A 116 -25.35 -8.54 -4.37
CA GLU A 116 -26.06 -9.48 -5.25
C GLU A 116 -25.15 -10.08 -6.32
N SER A 117 -24.37 -9.24 -7.02
CA SER A 117 -23.50 -9.64 -8.15
C SER A 117 -22.01 -9.73 -7.82
N GLU A 118 -21.60 -9.18 -6.67
CA GLU A 118 -20.17 -9.03 -6.34
C GLU A 118 -19.90 -9.14 -4.84
N THR A 119 -18.63 -9.29 -4.51
CA THR A 119 -18.08 -9.11 -3.17
C THR A 119 -17.15 -7.91 -3.19
N VAL A 120 -17.37 -6.95 -2.29
CA VAL A 120 -16.51 -5.76 -2.16
C VAL A 120 -15.64 -5.90 -0.91
N TYR A 121 -14.34 -5.69 -1.07
CA TYR A 121 -13.40 -5.61 0.04
C TYR A 121 -13.05 -4.15 0.31
N ARG A 122 -13.18 -3.74 1.56
CA ARG A 122 -13.04 -2.33 1.95
C ARG A 122 -12.24 -2.18 3.24
N LEU A 123 -11.31 -1.22 3.26
CA LEU A 123 -10.70 -0.73 4.49
C LEU A 123 -11.70 0.15 5.22
N ILE A 124 -11.82 0.00 6.54
CA ILE A 124 -12.66 0.85 7.39
C ILE A 124 -11.90 1.25 8.66
N ASP A 125 -12.50 2.18 9.42
CA ASP A 125 -11.93 2.74 10.65
C ASP A 125 -10.53 3.36 10.38
N CYS A 126 -10.46 4.18 9.34
CA CYS A 126 -9.30 4.92 8.90
C CYS A 126 -9.17 6.28 9.60
N THR A 127 -7.97 6.88 9.61
CA THR A 127 -7.72 8.10 10.38
C THR A 127 -8.09 9.36 9.59
N ASN A 128 -7.84 9.37 8.27
CA ASN A 128 -7.92 10.55 7.42
C ASN A 128 -9.12 10.50 6.45
N GLU A 129 -10.16 9.74 6.78
CA GLU A 129 -11.22 9.40 5.83
C GLU A 129 -12.08 10.57 5.37
N ASN A 130 -11.99 11.76 6.00
CA ASN A 130 -12.73 12.97 5.61
C ASN A 130 -14.22 12.69 5.26
N GLY A 131 -14.87 11.82 6.03
CA GLY A 131 -16.28 11.42 5.84
C GLY A 131 -16.54 10.33 4.79
N ARG A 132 -15.51 9.66 4.26
CA ARG A 132 -15.63 8.63 3.22
C ARG A 132 -15.88 7.21 3.74
N ASN A 133 -15.90 6.95 5.05
CA ASN A 133 -16.09 5.60 5.63
C ASN A 133 -15.10 4.55 5.05
N GLY A 134 -13.85 4.95 4.76
CA GLY A 134 -12.78 4.07 4.31
C GLY A 134 -12.51 4.03 2.79
N TYR A 135 -11.86 2.95 2.34
CA TYR A 135 -11.33 2.81 0.96
C TYR A 135 -11.66 1.45 0.35
N ASP A 136 -12.16 1.43 -0.89
CA ASP A 136 -12.42 0.19 -1.62
C ASP A 136 -11.12 -0.40 -2.18
N LEU A 137 -10.92 -1.69 -1.96
CA LEU A 137 -9.71 -2.43 -2.34
C LEU A 137 -9.93 -3.25 -3.62
N LEU A 138 -10.99 -4.07 -3.66
CA LEU A 138 -11.30 -5.00 -4.75
C LEU A 138 -12.80 -5.26 -4.85
N TYR A 139 -13.27 -5.47 -6.09
CA TYR A 139 -14.62 -5.91 -6.42
C TYR A 139 -14.51 -7.26 -7.13
N VAL A 140 -14.94 -8.33 -6.46
CA VAL A 140 -14.85 -9.71 -6.97
C VAL A 140 -16.24 -10.15 -7.42
N LEU A 141 -16.43 -10.33 -8.73
CA LEU A 141 -17.70 -10.84 -9.27
C LEU A 141 -18.00 -12.25 -8.75
N LYS A 142 -19.27 -12.47 -8.41
CA LYS A 142 -19.75 -13.81 -8.07
C LYS A 142 -19.83 -14.64 -9.36
N LYS A 143 -19.33 -15.87 -9.29
CA LYS A 143 -19.43 -16.86 -10.37
C LYS A 143 -20.76 -17.58 -10.32
#